data_AF-A0AAW4GCX4-F1
#
_entry.id   AF-A0AAW4GCX4-F1
#
_cell.length_a   1.000
_cell.length_b   1.000
_cell.length_c   1.000
_cell.angle_alpha   90.00
_cell.angle_beta   90.00
_cell.angle_gamma   90.00
#
_symmetry.space_group_name_H-M   'P 1'
#
loop_
_entity.id
_entity.type
_entity.pdbx_description
1 polymer ?
#
loop_
_entity_poly.entity_id
_entity_poly.type
_entity_poly.pdbx_seq_one_letter_code
_entity_poly.pdbx_strand_id
1 'polypeptide(L)'
;MSHEPPILTPEMESLFFRIEHALNTAEGMAMMIGENEPADPQAHLRPGYSVQKISVAMMALSQHGRRLLHELREQHVRVTLH
;
A
#
# COMPACT_ATOMS: atom_id res chain seq x y z
N MET A 1 12.65 -16.08 -30.34
CA MET A 1 12.09 -14.99 -29.53
C MET A 1 13.13 -14.67 -28.46
N SER A 2 13.91 -13.61 -28.68
CA SER A 2 14.90 -13.14 -27.72
C SER A 2 14.14 -12.67 -26.48
N HIS A 3 14.06 -13.51 -25.45
CA HIS A 3 13.55 -13.10 -24.14
C HIS A 3 14.64 -12.28 -23.48
N GLU A 4 14.66 -10.99 -23.77
CA GLU A 4 15.48 -10.06 -23.00
C GLU A 4 15.01 -10.12 -21.55
N PRO A 5 15.93 -10.31 -20.59
CA PRO A 5 15.58 -10.32 -19.18
C PRO A 5 14.87 -9.00 -18.83
N PRO A 6 13.71 -8.99 -18.15
CA PRO A 6 13.12 -7.76 -17.60
C PRO A 6 14.15 -6.99 -16.76
N ILE A 7 14.64 -5.89 -17.33
CA ILE A 7 15.47 -4.91 -16.64
C ILE A 7 14.54 -3.95 -15.91
N LEU A 8 14.86 -3.64 -14.65
CA LEU A 8 14.19 -2.59 -13.90
C LEU A 8 14.54 -1.25 -14.55
N THR A 9 13.60 -0.63 -15.27
CA THR A 9 13.85 0.68 -15.86
C THR A 9 13.69 1.79 -14.81
N PRO A 10 14.31 2.97 -15.01
CA PRO A 10 14.11 4.12 -14.11
C PRO A 10 12.64 4.53 -13.93
N GLU A 11 11.82 4.36 -14.98
CA GLU A 11 10.38 4.65 -14.94
C GLU A 11 9.64 3.64 -14.03
N MET A 12 10.04 2.37 -14.07
CA MET A 12 9.51 1.33 -13.20
C MET A 12 9.93 1.56 -11.74
N GLU A 13 11.19 1.93 -11.49
CA GLU A 13 11.65 2.33 -10.15
C GLU A 13 10.83 3.51 -9.61
N SER A 14 10.65 4.54 -10.43
CA SER A 14 9.84 5.71 -10.09
C SER A 14 8.39 5.33 -9.78
N LEU A 15 7.80 4.42 -10.56
CA LEU A 15 6.46 3.90 -10.32
C LEU A 15 6.38 3.14 -9.00
N PHE A 16 7.30 2.21 -8.75
CA PHE A 16 7.34 1.45 -7.51
C PHE A 16 7.52 2.35 -6.29
N PHE A 17 8.38 3.35 -6.39
CA PHE A 17 8.56 4.34 -5.33
C PHE A 17 7.25 5.10 -5.03
N ARG A 18 6.53 5.56 -6.06
CA ARG A 18 5.23 6.25 -5.87
C ARG A 18 4.18 5.34 -5.23
N ILE A 19 4.12 4.08 -5.62
CA ILE A 19 3.19 3.11 -5.05
C ILE A 19 3.52 2.86 -3.58
N GLU A 20 4.79 2.62 -3.25
CA GLU A 20 5.26 2.43 -1.88
C GLU A 20 4.93 3.64 -1.00
N HIS A 21 5.21 4.85 -1.49
CA HIS A 21 4.89 6.08 -0.80
C HIS A 21 3.38 6.22 -0.54
N ALA A 22 2.53 5.92 -1.54
CA ALA A 22 1.07 5.97 -1.37
C ALA A 22 0.57 4.98 -0.31
N LEU A 23 1.11 3.77 -0.28
CA LEU A 23 0.74 2.74 0.71
C LEU A 23 1.14 3.14 2.14
N ASN A 24 2.35 3.70 2.30
CA ASN A 24 2.84 4.19 3.59
C ASN A 24 2.02 5.38 4.10
N THR A 25 1.70 6.34 3.22
CA THR A 25 0.86 7.48 3.55
C THR A 25 -0.55 7.04 3.95
N ALA A 26 -1.13 6.07 3.24
CA ALA A 26 -2.44 5.51 3.58
C ALA A 26 -2.45 4.81 4.95
N GLU A 27 -1.38 4.11 5.32
CA GLU A 27 -1.25 3.49 6.64
C GLU A 27 -1.10 4.55 7.75
N GLY A 28 -0.27 5.58 7.54
CA GLY A 28 -0.14 6.70 8.48
C GLY A 28 -1.46 7.44 8.69
N MET A 29 -2.23 7.67 7.62
CA MET A 29 -3.58 8.24 7.73
C MET A 29 -4.53 7.33 8.51
N ALA A 30 -4.49 6.01 8.28
CA ALA A 30 -5.34 5.07 9.02
C ALA A 30 -5.04 5.07 10.52
N MET A 31 -3.75 5.17 10.90
CA MET A 31 -3.33 5.32 12.31
C MET A 31 -3.87 6.62 12.91
N MET A 32 -3.63 7.77 12.25
CA MET A 32 -4.13 9.06 12.75
C MET A 32 -5.66 9.08 12.88
N ILE A 33 -6.39 8.49 11.93
CA ILE A 33 -7.85 8.40 12.00
C ILE A 33 -8.30 7.53 13.17
N GLY A 34 -7.62 6.40 13.43
CA GLY A 34 -7.92 5.54 14.58
C GLY A 34 -7.62 6.21 15.92
N GLU A 35 -6.53 6.96 16.02
CA GLU A 35 -6.15 7.70 17.24
C GLU A 35 -7.09 8.88 17.55
N ASN A 36 -7.69 9.48 16.52
CA ASN A 36 -8.60 10.63 16.65
C ASN A 36 -10.08 10.25 16.56
N GLU A 37 -10.44 8.98 16.73
CA GLU A 37 -11.85 8.57 16.77
C GLU A 37 -12.54 9.22 18.00
N PRO A 38 -13.58 10.05 17.80
CA PRO A 38 -14.25 10.71 18.92
C PRO A 38 -14.87 9.67 19.85
N ALA A 39 -14.82 9.94 21.16
CA ALA A 39 -15.36 9.04 22.19
C ALA A 39 -16.86 8.76 22.07
N ASP A 40 -17.59 9.58 21.29
CA ASP A 40 -18.99 9.34 20.94
C ASP A 40 -19.12 8.79 19.51
N PRO A 41 -19.29 7.47 19.34
CA PRO A 41 -19.45 6.83 18.03
C PRO A 41 -20.78 7.18 17.35
N GLN A 42 -21.71 7.88 18.01
CA GLN A 42 -23.01 8.23 17.42
C GLN A 42 -22.99 9.50 16.55
N ALA A 43 -21.90 10.29 16.56
CA ALA A 43 -21.85 11.56 15.83
C ALA A 43 -21.90 11.41 14.29
N HIS A 44 -21.57 10.22 13.76
CA HIS A 44 -21.44 9.96 12.32
C HIS A 44 -22.14 8.66 11.90
N LEU A 45 -23.40 8.48 12.31
CA LEU A 45 -24.23 7.33 11.93
C LEU A 45 -24.61 7.37 10.43
N ARG A 46 -23.68 6.99 9.55
CA ARG A 46 -24.03 6.40 8.25
C ARG A 46 -24.13 4.89 8.46
N PRO A 47 -25.28 4.24 8.15
CA PRO A 47 -25.41 2.79 8.30
C PRO A 47 -24.27 2.06 7.58
N GLY A 48 -23.54 1.22 8.32
CA GLY A 48 -22.43 0.42 7.78
C GLY A 48 -21.06 1.10 7.72
N TYR A 49 -20.95 2.41 7.98
CA TYR A 49 -19.67 3.12 8.07
C TYR A 49 -19.16 3.12 9.52
N SER A 50 -18.01 2.48 9.74
CA SER A 50 -17.26 2.54 11.00
C SER A 50 -15.86 3.01 10.67
N VAL A 51 -15.42 4.07 11.36
CA VAL A 51 -14.07 4.63 11.24
C VAL A 51 -13.04 3.54 11.50
N GLN A 52 -13.22 2.78 12.58
CA GLN A 52 -12.42 1.60 12.88
C GLN A 52 -12.34 0.59 11.72
N LYS A 53 -13.48 0.22 11.10
CA LYS A 53 -13.48 -0.72 9.96
C LYS A 53 -12.71 -0.16 8.76
N ILE A 54 -12.83 1.13 8.49
CA ILE A 54 -12.12 1.80 7.40
C ILE A 54 -10.62 1.83 7.68
N SER A 55 -10.22 2.24 8.87
CA SER A 55 -8.80 2.28 9.26
C SER A 55 -8.16 0.90 9.22
N VAL A 56 -8.86 -0.13 9.71
CA VAL A 56 -8.38 -1.53 9.65
C VAL A 56 -8.25 -2.00 8.20
N ALA A 57 -9.24 -1.72 7.35
CA ALA A 57 -9.17 -2.08 5.93
C ALA A 57 -8.02 -1.36 5.22
N MET A 58 -7.82 -0.07 5.49
CA MET A 58 -6.71 0.71 4.94
C MET A 58 -5.35 0.15 5.37
N MET A 59 -5.14 -0.16 6.65
CA MET A 59 -3.91 -0.79 7.12
C MET A 59 -3.65 -2.13 6.44
N ALA A 60 -4.67 -3.00 6.37
CA ALA A 60 -4.54 -4.32 5.76
C ALA A 60 -4.18 -4.22 4.27
N LEU A 61 -4.84 -3.33 3.52
CA LEU A 61 -4.55 -3.08 2.11
C LEU A 61 -3.16 -2.50 1.90
N SER A 62 -2.75 -1.52 2.70
CA SER A 62 -1.40 -0.94 2.63
C SER A 62 -0.31 -1.97 2.87
N GLN A 63 -0.45 -2.79 3.92
CA GLN A 63 0.51 -3.83 4.28
C GLN A 63 0.57 -4.93 3.21
N HIS A 64 -0.57 -5.38 2.70
CA HIS A 64 -0.63 -6.36 1.64
C HIS A 64 -0.01 -5.83 0.33
N GLY A 65 -0.35 -4.59 -0.05
CA GLY A 65 0.20 -3.94 -1.23
C GLY A 65 1.72 -3.82 -1.19
N ARG A 66 2.32 -3.54 -0.02
CA ARG A 66 3.77 -3.52 0.12
C ARG A 66 4.41 -4.89 -0.09
N ARG A 67 3.81 -5.95 0.45
CA ARG A 67 4.31 -7.33 0.23
C ARG A 67 4.33 -7.67 -1.26
N LEU A 68 3.23 -7.41 -1.96
CA LEU A 68 3.14 -7.61 -3.41
C LEU A 68 4.16 -6.76 -4.17
N LEU A 69 4.38 -5.52 -3.76
CA LEU A 69 5.38 -4.64 -4.39
C LEU A 69 6.81 -5.16 -4.20
N HIS A 70 7.13 -5.71 -3.02
CA HIS A 70 8.41 -6.37 -2.77
C HIS A 70 8.59 -7.62 -3.63
N GLU A 71 7.56 -8.48 -3.72
CA GLU A 71 7.58 -9.67 -4.57
C GLU A 71 7.80 -9.31 -6.05
N LEU A 72 7.13 -8.26 -6.53
CA LEU A 72 7.33 -7.75 -7.90
C LEU A 72 8.76 -7.25 -8.11
N ARG A 73 9.34 -6.51 -7.16
CA ARG A 73 10.73 -6.04 -7.26
C ARG A 73 11.72 -7.21 -7.29
N GLU A 74 11.54 -8.22 -6.45
CA GLU A 74 12.43 -9.40 -6.42
C GLU A 74 12.45 -10.17 -7.74
N GLN A 75 11.30 -10.27 -8.42
CA GLN A 75 11.22 -10.90 -9.74
C GLN A 75 12.09 -10.18 -10.78
N HIS A 76 12.18 -8.86 -10.72
CA HIS A 76 13.00 -8.08 -11.65
C HIS A 76 14.49 -8.12 -11.27
N VAL A 77 14.83 -8.12 -9.98
CA VAL A 77 16.23 -8.21 -9.49
C VAL A 77 16.86 -9.56 -9.83
N ARG A 78 16.11 -10.67 -9.67
CA ARG A 78 16.61 -12.01 -10.05
C ARG A 78 16.94 -12.13 -11.53
N VAL A 79 16.26 -11.35 -12.36
CA VAL A 79 16.41 -11.42 -13.81
C VAL A 79 17.53 -10.50 -14.32
N THR A 80 17.93 -9.49 -13.55
CA THR A 80 19.06 -8.60 -13.87
C THR A 80 20.44 -9.14 -13.46
N LEU A 81 20.50 -10.20 -12.64
CA LEU A 81 21.75 -10.78 -12.12
C LEU A 81 22.22 -12.05 -12.87
N HIS A 82 21.60 -12.38 -14.00
CA HIS A 82 21.95 -13.52 -14.87
C HIS A 82 22.50 -13.04 -16.22
#